data_AF-A0A2N1SJA3-F1
#
_entry.id   AF-A0A2N1SJA3-F1
#
_cell.length_a   1.000
_cell.length_b   1.000
_cell.length_c   1.000
_cell.angle_alpha   90.00
_cell.angle_beta   90.00
_cell.angle_gamma   90.00
#
_symmetry.space_group_name_H-M   'P 1'
#
loop_
_entity.id
_entity.type
_entity.pdbx_description
1 polymer ?
#
loop_
_entity_poly.entity_id
_entity_poly.type
_entity_poly.pdbx_seq_one_letter_code
_entity_poly.pdbx_strand_id
1 'polypeptide(L)'
;MNTEIQRMLAKYPLVSPSSSKDALKEIIQEITLLALSRTDFFTHAAFYGGTALRIFHGLDRFSEDMDFSLQSKNPNFMLEKYLPTIEKELESYGFSLEARIKPKQHISAVPSAFHKGNTLVHMVRILSLPPPVAGIPSNELMKIKIEIDTNPPEGATFEQKCFFRHLKTGLPRTEDLAVPQLKTGIPFKKPGW
;
A
#
# COMPACT_ATOMS: atom_id res chain seq x y z
N MET A 1 -0.44 19.05 -11.02
CA MET A 1 -1.00 17.71 -10.71
C MET A 1 0.10 16.68 -10.93
N ASN A 2 0.30 15.72 -10.03
CA ASN A 2 1.33 14.69 -10.18
C ASN A 2 0.98 13.80 -11.40
N THR A 3 1.86 13.76 -12.41
CA THR A 3 1.64 13.08 -13.69
C THR A 3 1.58 11.56 -13.54
N GLU A 4 2.23 10.99 -12.53
CA GLU A 4 2.15 9.56 -12.22
C GLU A 4 0.77 9.20 -11.66
N ILE A 5 0.21 10.04 -10.79
CA ILE A 5 -1.14 9.83 -10.24
C ILE A 5 -2.21 9.87 -11.32
N GLN A 6 -2.12 10.81 -12.26
CA GLN A 6 -3.06 10.83 -13.40
C GLN A 6 -3.01 9.52 -14.20
N ARG A 7 -1.82 8.95 -14.39
CA ARG A 7 -1.65 7.69 -15.10
C ARG A 7 -2.21 6.50 -14.32
N MET A 8 -2.02 6.48 -13.01
CA MET A 8 -2.63 5.47 -12.14
C MET A 8 -4.16 5.55 -12.20
N LEU A 9 -4.72 6.76 -12.08
CA LEU A 9 -6.15 7.01 -12.12
C LEU A 9 -6.81 6.64 -13.46
N ALA A 10 -6.09 6.81 -14.57
CA ALA A 10 -6.62 6.53 -15.92
C ALA A 10 -7.07 5.08 -16.13
N LYS A 11 -6.75 4.17 -15.21
CA LYS A 11 -7.13 2.75 -15.29
C LYS A 11 -8.37 2.40 -14.47
N TYR A 12 -8.93 3.36 -13.77
CA TYR A 12 -10.10 3.17 -12.93
C TYR A 12 -11.33 3.85 -13.55
N PRO A 13 -12.51 3.22 -13.49
CA PRO A 13 -13.76 3.88 -13.84
C PRO A 13 -14.15 4.86 -12.73
N LEU A 14 -13.86 6.15 -12.92
CA LEU A 14 -14.20 7.22 -11.99
C LEU A 14 -15.66 7.71 -12.16
N VAL A 15 -16.59 6.76 -12.30
CA VAL A 15 -18.00 7.02 -12.64
C VAL A 15 -18.87 7.34 -11.44
N SER A 16 -18.41 7.04 -10.23
CA SER A 16 -19.16 7.27 -8.98
C SER A 16 -18.23 7.74 -7.86
N PRO A 17 -18.75 8.38 -6.80
CA PRO A 17 -17.97 8.66 -5.60
C PRO A 17 -17.35 7.41 -4.97
N SER A 18 -18.08 6.28 -4.96
CA SER A 18 -17.56 5.02 -4.41
C SER A 18 -16.38 4.49 -5.21
N SER A 19 -16.54 4.36 -6.53
CA SER A 19 -15.46 3.87 -7.41
C SER A 19 -14.24 4.80 -7.40
N SER A 20 -14.45 6.10 -7.22
CA SER A 20 -13.37 7.07 -7.06
C SER A 20 -12.63 6.89 -5.73
N LYS A 21 -13.34 6.61 -4.64
CA LYS A 21 -12.73 6.29 -3.34
C LYS A 21 -11.92 5.00 -3.41
N ASP A 22 -12.46 3.96 -4.04
CA ASP A 22 -11.76 2.68 -4.21
C ASP A 22 -10.49 2.85 -5.05
N ALA A 23 -10.56 3.63 -6.14
CA ALA A 23 -9.39 3.97 -6.97
C ALA A 23 -8.29 4.68 -6.15
N LEU A 24 -8.65 5.69 -5.34
CA LEU A 24 -7.70 6.39 -4.48
C LEU A 24 -7.08 5.44 -3.43
N LYS A 25 -7.90 4.59 -2.81
CA LYS A 25 -7.43 3.59 -1.84
C LYS A 25 -6.46 2.58 -2.47
N GLU A 26 -6.77 2.05 -3.65
CA GLU A 26 -5.87 1.15 -4.37
C GLU A 26 -4.55 1.84 -4.75
N ILE A 27 -4.59 3.10 -5.19
CA ILE A 27 -3.38 3.90 -5.47
C ILE A 27 -2.52 4.07 -4.21
N ILE A 28 -3.12 4.37 -3.06
CA ILE A 28 -2.41 4.47 -1.77
C ILE A 28 -1.78 3.12 -1.40
N GLN A 29 -2.48 2.00 -1.62
CA GLN A 29 -1.94 0.65 -1.38
C GLN A 29 -0.72 0.37 -2.27
N GLU A 30 -0.77 0.74 -3.55
CA GLU A 30 0.36 0.57 -4.47
C GLU A 30 1.57 1.45 -4.09
N ILE A 31 1.35 2.70 -3.71
CA ILE A 31 2.43 3.59 -3.24
C ILE A 31 3.00 3.07 -1.92
N THR A 32 2.17 2.50 -1.05
CA THR A 32 2.62 1.84 0.19
C THR A 32 3.54 0.66 -0.12
N LEU A 33 3.19 -0.20 -1.09
CA LEU A 33 4.07 -1.29 -1.53
C LEU A 33 5.39 -0.77 -2.11
N LEU A 34 5.34 0.31 -2.89
CA LEU A 34 6.55 0.96 -3.41
C LEU A 34 7.45 1.46 -2.28
N ALA A 35 6.89 2.18 -1.31
CA ALA A 35 7.62 2.71 -0.16
C ALA A 35 8.31 1.59 0.62
N LEU A 36 7.56 0.52 0.93
CA LEU A 36 8.10 -0.67 1.61
C LEU A 36 9.19 -1.36 0.79
N SER A 37 9.07 -1.42 -0.54
CA SER A 37 10.08 -2.01 -1.43
C SER A 37 11.42 -1.28 -1.43
N ARG A 38 11.44 -0.01 -1.03
CA ARG A 38 12.66 0.80 -0.89
C ARG A 38 13.35 0.61 0.47
N THR A 39 12.81 -0.25 1.33
CA THR A 39 13.34 -0.60 2.65
C THR A 39 13.72 -2.07 2.71
N ASP A 40 14.15 -2.55 3.88
CA ASP A 40 14.40 -3.98 4.13
C ASP A 40 13.12 -4.77 4.46
N PHE A 41 11.93 -4.15 4.45
CA PHE A 41 10.67 -4.78 4.88
C PHE A 41 10.41 -6.15 4.24
N PHE A 42 10.54 -6.25 2.91
CA PHE A 42 10.30 -7.49 2.18
C PHE A 42 11.41 -8.54 2.29
N THR A 43 12.51 -8.23 2.98
CA THR A 43 13.47 -9.24 3.41
C THR A 43 12.96 -10.03 4.61
N HIS A 44 12.02 -9.46 5.38
CA HIS A 44 11.47 -10.05 6.60
C HIS A 44 10.03 -10.53 6.42
N ALA A 45 9.24 -9.85 5.59
CA ALA A 45 7.80 -10.02 5.50
C ALA A 45 7.34 -10.32 4.07
N ALA A 46 6.21 -11.01 3.96
CA ALA A 46 5.52 -11.35 2.73
C ALA A 46 4.11 -10.76 2.72
N PHE A 47 3.68 -10.28 1.56
CA PHE A 47 2.35 -9.71 1.36
C PHE A 47 1.33 -10.80 1.02
N TYR A 48 0.14 -10.75 1.61
CA TYR A 48 -0.90 -11.75 1.38
C TYR A 48 -2.31 -11.18 1.59
N GLY A 49 -3.32 -12.05 1.54
CA GLY A 49 -4.71 -11.67 1.76
C GLY A 49 -5.41 -11.10 0.53
N GLY A 50 -6.58 -10.49 0.75
CA GLY A 50 -7.49 -10.05 -0.32
C GLY A 50 -6.89 -8.97 -1.22
N THR A 51 -6.15 -8.03 -0.64
CA THR A 51 -5.53 -6.92 -1.38
C THR A 51 -4.37 -7.42 -2.24
N ALA A 52 -3.60 -8.38 -1.74
CA ALA A 52 -2.55 -9.00 -2.52
C ALA A 52 -3.12 -9.80 -3.72
N LEU A 53 -4.22 -10.53 -3.53
CA LEU A 53 -4.94 -11.18 -4.64
C LEU A 53 -5.52 -10.16 -5.64
N ARG A 54 -6.09 -9.04 -5.18
CA ARG A 54 -6.58 -7.95 -6.05
C ARG A 54 -5.46 -7.38 -6.91
N ILE A 55 -4.33 -7.02 -6.30
CA ILE A 55 -3.22 -6.34 -6.96
C ILE A 55 -2.47 -7.29 -7.93
N PHE A 56 -2.16 -8.52 -7.49
CA PHE A 56 -1.27 -9.44 -8.22
C PHE A 56 -1.97 -10.54 -9.02
N HIS A 57 -3.28 -10.75 -8.81
CA HIS A 57 -4.07 -11.79 -9.48
C HIS A 57 -5.39 -11.28 -10.06
N GLY A 58 -5.69 -9.98 -9.94
CA GLY A 58 -6.86 -9.37 -10.59
C GLY A 58 -8.20 -9.78 -10.00
N LEU A 59 -8.26 -10.11 -8.70
CA LEU A 59 -9.52 -10.41 -8.01
C LEU A 59 -10.53 -9.27 -8.21
N ASP A 60 -11.79 -9.56 -8.56
CA ASP A 60 -12.76 -8.54 -9.00
C ASP A 60 -13.38 -7.71 -7.85
N ARG A 61 -13.08 -8.06 -6.59
CA ARG A 61 -13.54 -7.29 -5.42
C ARG A 61 -12.46 -6.36 -4.88
N PHE A 62 -12.87 -5.15 -4.50
CA PHE A 62 -12.03 -4.26 -3.70
C PHE A 62 -11.70 -4.89 -2.34
N SER A 63 -10.52 -4.56 -1.81
CA SER A 63 -10.06 -4.99 -0.49
C SER A 63 -9.34 -3.84 0.17
N GLU A 64 -9.71 -3.52 1.41
CA GLU A 64 -9.26 -2.29 2.09
C GLU A 64 -7.94 -2.47 2.85
N ASP A 65 -7.77 -3.63 3.48
CA ASP A 65 -6.67 -3.89 4.42
C ASP A 65 -5.48 -4.53 3.71
N MET A 66 -4.25 -4.17 4.11
CA MET A 66 -3.02 -4.77 3.62
C MET A 66 -2.44 -5.72 4.66
N ASP A 67 -2.49 -7.02 4.37
CA ASP A 67 -2.04 -8.07 5.28
C ASP A 67 -0.64 -8.55 4.92
N PHE A 68 0.25 -8.57 5.89
CA PHE A 68 1.61 -9.07 5.77
C PHE A 68 1.89 -10.17 6.79
N SER A 69 2.79 -11.08 6.48
CA SER A 69 3.20 -12.16 7.38
C SER A 69 4.70 -12.22 7.38
N LEU A 70 5.34 -12.32 8.54
CA LEU A 70 6.77 -12.55 8.57
C LEU A 70 7.11 -13.88 7.89
N GLN A 71 8.29 -13.94 7.28
CA GLN A 71 8.83 -15.17 6.71
C GLN A 71 9.38 -16.10 7.79
N SER A 72 9.82 -15.52 8.92
CA SER A 72 10.23 -16.24 10.12
C SER A 72 9.81 -15.46 11.36
N LYS A 73 9.55 -16.17 12.47
CA LYS A 73 9.14 -15.54 13.72
C LYS A 73 10.21 -14.56 14.21
N ASN A 74 9.83 -13.30 14.38
CA ASN A 74 10.70 -12.26 14.94
C ASN A 74 9.93 -11.41 15.96
N PRO A 75 10.09 -11.65 17.27
CA PRO A 75 9.38 -10.89 18.30
C PRO A 75 9.87 -9.42 18.40
N ASN A 76 11.02 -9.11 17.82
CA ASN A 76 11.62 -7.77 17.83
C ASN A 76 11.26 -6.96 16.57
N PHE A 77 10.44 -7.51 15.67
CA PHE A 77 9.96 -6.79 14.50
C PHE A 77 9.07 -5.62 14.92
N MET A 78 9.33 -4.43 14.38
CA MET A 78 8.59 -3.20 14.67
C MET A 78 8.09 -2.60 13.37
N LEU A 79 6.78 -2.69 13.13
CA LEU A 79 6.12 -2.12 11.95
C LEU A 79 6.29 -0.59 11.92
N GLU A 80 6.38 0.03 13.10
CA GLU A 80 6.55 1.46 13.34
C GLU A 80 7.75 2.05 12.59
N LYS A 81 8.81 1.26 12.41
CA LYS A 81 10.04 1.69 11.72
C LYS A 81 9.80 2.06 10.24
N TYR A 82 8.75 1.51 9.64
CA TYR A 82 8.44 1.68 8.22
C TYR A 82 7.42 2.79 7.95
N LEU A 83 6.66 3.21 8.97
CA LEU A 83 5.58 4.20 8.80
C LEU A 83 6.08 5.55 8.26
N PRO A 84 7.20 6.13 8.76
CA PRO A 84 7.68 7.42 8.23
C PRO A 84 8.06 7.36 6.75
N THR A 85 8.58 6.22 6.28
CA THR A 85 8.91 6.02 4.85
C THR A 85 7.64 5.97 4.01
N ILE A 86 6.59 5.31 4.49
CA ILE A 86 5.29 5.23 3.81
C ILE A 86 4.65 6.63 3.75
N GLU A 87 4.60 7.35 4.88
CA GLU A 87 4.06 8.72 4.94
C GLU A 87 4.78 9.65 3.97
N LYS A 88 6.12 9.66 3.99
CA LYS A 88 6.93 10.50 3.11
C LYS A 88 6.71 10.17 1.63
N GLU A 89 6.61 8.89 1.28
CA GLU A 89 6.33 8.48 -0.09
C GLU A 89 4.94 8.97 -0.50
N LEU A 90 3.90 8.71 0.30
CA LEU A 90 2.53 9.16 0.03
C LEU A 90 2.42 10.67 -0.13
N GLU A 91 3.11 11.43 0.73
CA GLU A 91 3.17 12.89 0.67
C GLU A 91 3.80 13.38 -0.65
N SER A 92 4.85 12.71 -1.13
CA SER A 92 5.47 13.03 -2.42
C SER A 92 4.52 12.87 -3.63
N TYR A 93 3.50 12.02 -3.48
CA TYR A 93 2.42 11.83 -4.45
C TYR A 93 1.21 12.76 -4.23
N GLY A 94 1.24 13.58 -3.17
CA GLY A 94 0.19 14.54 -2.81
C GLY A 94 -0.84 14.02 -1.80
N PHE A 95 -0.68 12.79 -1.30
CA PHE A 95 -1.52 12.20 -0.27
C PHE A 95 -1.03 12.60 1.13
N SER A 96 -1.73 13.55 1.75
CA SER A 96 -1.57 13.86 3.18
C SER A 96 -2.31 12.81 4.01
N LEU A 97 -1.59 11.81 4.50
CA LEU A 97 -2.11 10.76 5.39
C LEU A 97 -1.21 10.64 6.62
N GLU A 98 -1.82 10.61 7.80
CA GLU A 98 -1.12 10.39 9.07
C GLU A 98 -1.15 8.91 9.46
N ALA A 99 0.00 8.36 9.79
CA ALA A 99 0.15 7.03 10.36
C ALA A 99 -0.20 7.05 11.85
N ARG A 100 -1.02 6.09 12.26
CA ARG A 100 -1.38 5.85 13.65
C ARG A 100 -1.20 4.37 13.95
N ILE A 101 -0.42 4.08 14.98
CA ILE A 101 -0.27 2.73 15.51
C ILE A 101 -1.53 2.39 16.30
N LYS A 102 -2.06 1.19 16.13
CA LYS A 102 -3.15 0.71 16.99
C LYS A 102 -2.52 0.17 18.28
N PRO A 103 -2.78 0.77 19.46
CA PRO A 103 -2.25 0.25 20.71
C PRO A 103 -2.76 -1.19 20.94
N LYS A 104 -1.86 -2.07 21.38
CA LYS A 104 -2.16 -3.47 21.68
C LYS A 104 -3.18 -3.53 22.83
N GLN A 105 -4.43 -3.90 22.53
CA GLN A 105 -5.43 -4.19 23.57
C GLN A 105 -5.30 -5.62 24.12
N HIS A 106 -4.60 -6.50 23.40
CA HIS A 106 -4.26 -7.88 23.79
C HIS A 106 -2.83 -8.21 23.33
N ILE A 107 -2.21 -9.24 23.92
CA ILE A 107 -0.97 -9.85 23.42
C ILE A 107 -1.30 -10.57 22.10
N SER A 108 -1.56 -9.81 21.02
CA SER A 108 -1.71 -10.37 19.69
C SER A 108 -0.33 -10.41 19.01
N ALA A 109 -0.07 -11.50 18.28
CA ALA A 109 1.10 -11.63 17.42
C ALA A 109 1.00 -10.77 16.15
N VAL A 110 -0.02 -9.91 16.03
CA VAL A 110 -0.29 -9.10 14.84
C VAL A 110 -0.24 -7.61 15.21
N PRO A 111 0.90 -6.92 15.02
CA PRO A 111 0.94 -5.46 15.02
C PRO A 111 0.13 -4.88 13.87
N SER A 112 -0.55 -3.76 14.12
CA SER A 112 -1.36 -3.06 13.12
C SER A 112 -1.12 -1.54 13.17
N ALA A 113 -1.08 -0.92 11.99
CA ALA A 113 -1.02 0.52 11.81
C ALA A 113 -2.06 0.96 10.77
N PHE A 114 -2.43 2.24 10.79
CA PHE A 114 -3.31 2.81 9.78
C PHE A 114 -2.84 4.16 9.32
N HIS A 115 -2.95 4.43 8.02
CA HIS A 115 -2.82 5.75 7.44
C HIS A 115 -4.21 6.36 7.31
N LYS A 116 -4.41 7.60 7.79
CA LYS A 116 -5.71 8.29 7.72
C LYS A 116 -5.58 9.70 7.18
N GLY A 117 -6.56 10.14 6.41
CA GLY A 117 -6.69 11.55 5.99
C GLY A 117 -8.06 11.86 5.41
N ASN A 118 -8.34 13.14 5.17
CA ASN A 118 -9.66 13.59 4.76
C ASN A 118 -9.98 13.19 3.31
N THR A 119 -11.07 12.44 3.11
CA THR A 119 -11.47 11.92 1.79
C THR A 119 -11.79 13.05 0.81
N LEU A 120 -12.53 14.08 1.25
CA LEU A 120 -12.95 15.19 0.40
C LEU A 120 -11.74 16.00 -0.09
N VAL A 121 -10.78 16.27 0.79
CA VAL A 121 -9.52 16.97 0.43
C VAL A 121 -8.77 16.21 -0.66
N HIS A 122 -8.63 14.89 -0.50
CA HIS A 122 -7.95 14.06 -1.51
C HIS A 122 -8.72 14.04 -2.82
N MET A 123 -10.04 13.95 -2.80
CA MET A 123 -10.84 13.95 -4.03
C MET A 123 -10.76 15.29 -4.78
N VAL A 124 -10.77 16.42 -4.08
CA VAL A 124 -10.61 17.73 -4.73
C VAL A 124 -9.16 17.89 -5.25
N ARG A 125 -8.15 17.57 -4.43
CA ARG A 125 -6.74 17.82 -4.77
C ARG A 125 -6.18 16.87 -5.82
N ILE A 126 -6.56 15.59 -5.75
CA ILE A 126 -6.00 14.53 -6.59
C ILE A 126 -6.85 14.30 -7.84
N LEU A 127 -8.18 14.28 -7.72
CA LEU A 127 -9.07 14.07 -8.86
C LEU A 127 -9.45 15.38 -9.56
N SER A 128 -9.08 16.54 -9.00
CA SER A 128 -9.48 17.86 -9.50
C SER A 128 -11.01 18.01 -9.65
N LEU A 129 -11.78 17.34 -8.78
CA LEU A 129 -13.24 17.44 -8.81
C LEU A 129 -13.68 18.82 -8.29
N PRO A 130 -14.57 19.54 -9.02
CA PRO A 130 -15.10 20.81 -8.55
C PRO A 130 -16.00 20.58 -7.31
N PRO A 131 -15.84 21.38 -6.24
CA PRO A 131 -16.80 21.37 -5.13
C PRO A 131 -18.18 21.86 -5.57
N PRO A 132 -19.29 21.35 -5.00
CA PRO A 132 -19.36 20.27 -4.01
C PRO A 132 -19.25 18.87 -4.65
N VAL A 133 -18.53 17.96 -4.00
CA VAL A 133 -18.51 16.54 -4.39
C VAL A 133 -19.71 15.84 -3.75
N ALA A 134 -20.72 15.51 -4.56
CA ALA A 134 -21.95 14.88 -4.07
C ALA A 134 -21.69 13.52 -3.40
N GLY A 135 -22.37 13.25 -2.29
CA GLY A 135 -22.34 11.94 -1.61
C GLY A 135 -21.16 11.70 -0.68
N ILE A 136 -20.37 12.72 -0.33
CA ILE A 136 -19.21 12.59 0.56
C ILE A 136 -19.31 13.57 1.73
N PRO A 137 -19.46 13.07 2.97
CA PRO A 137 -19.39 13.91 4.16
C PRO A 137 -18.03 14.62 4.27
N SER A 138 -18.05 15.89 4.69
CA SER A 138 -16.84 16.70 4.85
C SER A 138 -15.87 16.16 5.90
N ASN A 139 -16.35 15.33 6.83
CA ASN A 139 -15.58 14.67 7.87
C ASN A 139 -15.23 13.20 7.57
N GLU A 140 -15.55 12.69 6.38
CA GLU A 140 -15.20 11.32 6.00
C GLU A 140 -13.66 11.17 5.95
N LEU A 141 -13.15 10.15 6.64
CA LEU A 141 -11.73 9.83 6.65
C LEU A 141 -11.45 8.60 5.78
N MET A 142 -10.56 8.77 4.82
CA MET A 142 -9.95 7.67 4.08
C MET A 142 -8.93 6.99 4.97
N LYS A 143 -8.95 5.66 4.99
CA LYS A 143 -8.13 4.85 5.88
C LYS A 143 -7.58 3.64 5.13
N ILE A 144 -6.30 3.34 5.31
CA ILE A 144 -5.67 2.08 4.88
C ILE A 144 -5.03 1.43 6.10
N LYS A 145 -5.35 0.16 6.34
CA LYS A 145 -4.78 -0.66 7.40
C LYS A 145 -3.59 -1.44 6.88
N ILE A 146 -2.56 -1.52 7.70
CA ILE A 146 -1.42 -2.41 7.51
C ILE A 146 -1.36 -3.32 8.73
N GLU A 147 -1.41 -4.62 8.52
CA GLU A 147 -1.26 -5.62 9.56
C GLU A 147 -0.08 -6.52 9.25
N ILE A 148 0.64 -6.97 10.28
CA ILE A 148 1.71 -7.94 10.10
C ILE A 148 1.61 -9.09 11.08
N ASP A 149 1.44 -10.32 10.61
CA ASP A 149 1.51 -11.52 11.43
C ASP A 149 2.98 -11.85 11.76
N THR A 150 3.36 -11.71 13.03
CA THR A 150 4.73 -11.98 13.52
C THR A 150 4.97 -13.42 13.95
N ASN A 151 3.93 -14.27 13.93
CA ASN A 151 4.02 -15.68 14.29
C ASN A 151 3.38 -16.55 13.17
N PRO A 152 3.98 -16.54 11.97
CA PRO A 152 3.47 -17.30 10.83
C PRO A 152 3.45 -18.80 11.14
N PRO A 153 2.44 -19.56 10.64
CA PRO A 153 2.46 -21.01 10.72
C PRO A 153 3.63 -21.59 9.92
N GLU A 154 4.18 -22.71 10.41
CA GLU A 154 5.24 -23.45 9.72
C GLU A 154 4.77 -24.01 8.37
N GLY A 155 5.69 -24.14 7.41
CA GLY A 155 5.40 -24.71 6.09
C GLY A 155 4.81 -23.74 5.06
N ALA A 156 4.69 -22.45 5.38
CA ALA A 156 4.29 -21.44 4.40
C ALA A 156 5.30 -21.34 3.25
N THR A 157 4.80 -21.32 2.01
CA THR A 157 5.62 -21.07 0.81
C THR A 157 5.32 -19.69 0.24
N PHE A 158 6.32 -19.11 -0.40
CA PHE A 158 6.24 -17.76 -0.97
C PHE A 158 6.66 -17.78 -2.44
N GLU A 159 6.03 -16.94 -3.25
CA GLU A 159 6.48 -16.64 -4.61
C GLU A 159 7.00 -15.21 -4.68
N GLN A 160 8.03 -14.97 -5.48
CA GLN A 160 8.53 -13.62 -5.73
C GLN A 160 7.81 -13.03 -6.94
N LYS A 161 7.12 -11.90 -6.75
CA LYS A 161 6.51 -11.15 -7.85
C LYS A 161 7.09 -9.75 -7.95
N CYS A 162 7.55 -9.40 -9.15
CA CYS A 162 7.88 -8.02 -9.49
C CYS A 162 6.60 -7.24 -9.76
N PHE A 163 6.40 -6.15 -9.03
CA PHE A 163 5.25 -5.28 -9.20
C PHE A 163 5.61 -4.06 -10.04
N PHE A 164 5.25 -4.08 -11.33
CA PHE A 164 5.40 -2.93 -12.23
C PHE A 164 4.08 -2.68 -12.96
N ARG A 165 3.01 -2.37 -12.21
CA ARG A 165 1.70 -2.16 -12.81
C ARG A 165 1.49 -0.72 -13.30
N HIS A 166 2.05 0.28 -12.62
CA HIS A 166 1.71 1.69 -12.88
C HIS A 166 2.84 2.72 -12.82
N LEU A 167 3.95 2.41 -12.15
CA LEU A 167 5.01 3.36 -11.86
C LEU A 167 6.10 3.27 -12.94
N LYS A 168 6.43 4.40 -13.60
CA LYS A 168 7.69 4.49 -14.32
C LYS A 168 8.79 4.76 -13.30
N THR A 169 9.71 3.82 -13.10
CA THR A 169 11.01 4.12 -12.46
C THR A 169 11.84 4.94 -13.46
N GLY A 170 11.55 6.23 -13.58
CA GLY A 170 12.31 7.18 -14.37
C GLY A 170 13.43 7.79 -13.55
N LEU A 171 14.53 7.07 -13.35
CA LEU A 171 15.84 7.67 -13.10
C LEU A 171 16.61 7.68 -14.44
N PRO A 172 17.33 8.76 -14.79
CA PRO A 172 18.09 8.83 -16.03
C PRO A 172 19.16 7.74 -16.05
N ARG A 173 19.23 6.98 -17.15
CA ARG A 173 20.36 6.11 -17.47
C ARG A 173 21.48 6.96 -18.04
N THR A 174 22.61 7.01 -17.34
CA THR A 174 23.94 7.12 -17.94
C THR A 174 24.98 6.57 -16.95
N GLU A 175 25.54 5.42 -17.34
CA GLU A 175 26.92 4.96 -17.12
C GLU A 175 27.39 4.59 -15.69
N ASP A 176 27.73 3.29 -15.57
CA ASP A 176 28.71 2.70 -14.66
C ASP A 176 28.70 3.11 -13.19
N LEU A 177 27.73 2.58 -12.44
CA LEU A 177 27.93 2.16 -11.04
C LEU A 177 26.86 1.11 -10.74
N ALA A 178 27.27 -0.17 -10.76
CA ALA A 178 26.53 -1.33 -10.24
C ALA A 178 25.03 -1.11 -10.11
N VAL A 179 24.27 -1.18 -11.20
CA VAL A 179 22.80 -1.22 -11.13
C VAL A 179 22.49 -2.47 -10.31
N PRO A 180 21.99 -2.36 -9.05
CA PRO A 180 21.44 -3.54 -8.43
C PRO A 180 20.28 -3.90 -9.33
N GLN A 181 20.35 -5.05 -9.98
CA GLN A 181 19.15 -5.69 -10.48
C GLN A 181 18.10 -5.52 -9.38
N LEU A 182 16.93 -4.95 -9.71
CA LEU A 182 15.79 -4.87 -8.81
C LEU A 182 15.43 -6.31 -8.38
N LYS A 183 16.13 -6.81 -7.35
CA LYS A 183 15.95 -8.08 -6.67
C LYS A 183 14.97 -7.90 -5.50
N THR A 184 13.91 -7.12 -5.71
CA THR A 184 12.84 -6.98 -4.72
C THR A 184 11.55 -7.44 -5.36
N GLY A 185 11.54 -8.71 -5.79
CA GLY A 185 10.28 -9.42 -5.96
C GLY A 185 9.60 -9.45 -4.60
N ILE A 186 8.41 -8.86 -4.50
CA ILE A 186 7.61 -8.88 -3.28
C ILE A 186 7.29 -10.36 -3.00
N PRO A 187 7.75 -10.93 -1.87
CA PRO A 187 7.36 -12.28 -1.51
C PRO A 187 5.87 -12.26 -1.20
N PHE A 188 5.13 -13.13 -1.88
CA PHE A 188 3.69 -13.30 -1.73
C PHE A 188 3.40 -14.65 -1.08
N LYS A 189 2.61 -14.67 -0.01
CA LYS A 189 2.15 -15.92 0.60
C LYS A 189 0.85 -16.35 -0.08
N LYS A 190 0.83 -17.55 -0.66
CA LYS A 190 -0.42 -18.13 -1.16
C LYS A 190 -1.38 -18.35 0.02
N PRO A 191 -2.63 -17.85 -0.04
CA PRO A 191 -3.66 -18.25 0.91
C PRO A 191 -3.79 -19.77 0.87
N GLY A 192 -3.95 -20.40 2.04
CA GLY A 192 -4.09 -21.85 2.15
C GLY A 192 -5.16 -22.38 1.19
N TRP A 193 -4.80 -23.43 0.45
CA TRP A 193 -5.78 -24.40 -0.02
C TRP A 193 -6.23 -25.25 1.17
#